data_AF-A0A2A2FD08-F1
#
_entry.id   AF-A0A2A2FD08-F1
#
_cell.length_a   1.000
_cell.length_b   1.000
_cell.length_c   1.000
_cell.angle_alpha   90.00
_cell.angle_beta   90.00
_cell.angle_gamma   90.00
#
_symmetry.space_group_name_H-M   'P 1'
#
loop_
_entity.id
_entity.type
_entity.pdbx_description
1 polymer ?
#
loop_
_entity_poly.entity_id
_entity_poly.type
_entity_poly.pdbx_seq_one_letter_code
_entity_poly.pdbx_strand_id
1 'polypeptide(L)'
;MLRNSAVRRTGWSAHPGLSRGSGSSCCCWAMRRCHWMAGWSWNARPGPGPIMKPSDARNGLQLSLLDRLLEDGAVRPSLARIRQSVRRDLEWLLNARRSWLPLQAFGSELDQSVLGYGLPDFTVMELSTEDGRQWLCEEVRRTIRRFEPRLARVDVVMRDTDTPMDRYLRLRIEGILLVEPVPQPVAFDSELEPVNLSVTLRECA
;
A
#
# COMPACT_ATOMS: atom_id res chain seq x y z
N MET A 1 0.61 71.78 12.83
CA MET A 1 1.49 71.61 11.65
C MET A 1 1.01 70.37 10.89
N LEU A 2 0.66 70.57 9.61
CA LEU A 2 0.59 69.62 8.47
C LEU A 2 -0.15 68.28 8.68
N ARG A 3 -1.42 68.10 8.27
CA ARG A 3 -1.99 67.88 6.90
C ARG A 3 -1.43 66.66 6.14
N ASN A 4 -2.24 65.60 5.97
CA ASN A 4 -2.85 65.15 4.69
C ASN A 4 -3.57 63.79 4.89
N SER A 5 -4.90 63.65 4.71
CA SER A 5 -5.70 63.60 3.45
C SER A 5 -5.53 62.25 2.73
N ALA A 6 -6.55 61.36 2.80
CA ALA A 6 -7.62 61.13 1.80
C ALA A 6 -7.23 60.06 0.76
N VAL A 7 -8.04 59.03 0.48
CA VAL A 7 -9.12 58.95 -0.55
C VAL A 7 -9.74 57.53 -0.39
N ARG A 8 -11.01 57.30 -0.02
CA ARG A 8 -12.34 57.35 -0.69
C ARG A 8 -12.53 56.52 -1.99
N ARG A 9 -13.58 55.67 -1.92
CA ARG A 9 -14.45 55.09 -2.99
C ARG A 9 -13.84 53.89 -3.74
N THR A 10 -14.54 52.80 -4.11
CA THR A 10 -15.96 52.46 -4.38
C THR A 10 -16.15 50.98 -3.97
N GLY A 11 -17.21 50.52 -3.31
CA GLY A 11 -18.56 50.38 -3.86
C GLY A 11 -18.57 49.40 -5.04
N TRP A 12 -19.08 48.17 -4.85
CA TRP A 12 -19.89 47.39 -5.80
C TRP A 12 -20.57 46.25 -5.02
N SER A 13 -21.90 46.22 -5.13
CA SER A 13 -22.78 45.17 -4.61
C SER A 13 -23.42 44.47 -5.80
N ALA A 14 -23.45 43.14 -5.78
CA ALA A 14 -24.39 42.35 -6.58
C ALA A 14 -24.78 41.07 -5.81
N HIS A 15 -26.09 40.90 -5.63
CA HIS A 15 -26.78 39.68 -5.15
C HIS A 15 -26.90 38.65 -6.31
N PRO A 16 -27.83 37.67 -6.28
CA PRO A 16 -27.70 36.33 -5.70
C PRO A 16 -27.93 35.19 -6.74
N GLY A 17 -27.63 33.95 -6.34
CA GLY A 17 -28.21 32.74 -6.96
C GLY A 17 -27.40 32.11 -8.09
N LEU A 18 -27.01 30.84 -7.94
CA LEU A 18 -27.77 29.71 -8.50
C LEU A 18 -27.09 28.37 -8.10
N SER A 19 -27.96 27.51 -7.60
CA SER A 19 -27.97 26.04 -7.64
C SER A 19 -26.95 25.27 -8.48
N ARG A 20 -26.60 24.10 -7.94
CA ARG A 20 -26.48 22.75 -8.55
C ARG A 20 -25.11 22.12 -8.40
N GLY A 21 -25.14 20.85 -8.02
CA GLY A 21 -24.09 19.88 -8.28
C GLY A 21 -23.56 19.26 -7.01
N SER A 22 -24.15 18.13 -6.62
CA SER A 22 -23.50 17.14 -5.76
C SER A 22 -22.10 16.85 -6.30
N GLY A 23 -21.10 17.48 -5.68
CA GLY A 23 -19.71 17.23 -5.94
C GLY A 23 -19.37 15.86 -5.36
N SER A 24 -19.32 14.87 -6.25
CA SER A 24 -18.36 13.79 -6.19
C SER A 24 -17.08 14.27 -5.49
N SER A 25 -16.82 13.74 -4.30
CA SER A 25 -15.57 13.87 -3.57
C SER A 25 -14.48 13.14 -4.37
N CYS A 26 -14.05 13.76 -5.46
CA CYS A 26 -12.97 13.33 -6.32
C CYS A 26 -11.85 14.38 -6.20
N CYS A 27 -10.68 13.90 -5.75
CA CYS A 27 -9.37 14.50 -5.95
C CYS A 27 -9.10 15.88 -5.29
N CYS A 28 -8.61 15.85 -4.05
CA CYS A 28 -7.87 16.97 -3.44
C CYS A 28 -6.48 16.59 -2.91
N TRP A 29 -5.83 15.55 -3.47
CA TRP A 29 -4.46 15.14 -3.07
C TRP A 29 -3.38 15.33 -4.14
N ALA A 30 -3.69 16.01 -5.25
CA ALA A 30 -2.67 16.45 -6.22
C ALA A 30 -1.64 17.48 -5.64
N MET A 31 -1.73 17.86 -4.37
CA MET A 31 -0.86 18.87 -3.74
C MET A 31 -0.21 18.47 -2.41
N ARG A 32 -0.15 17.18 -2.07
CA ARG A 32 0.75 16.72 -1.02
C ARG A 32 1.71 15.69 -1.59
N ARG A 33 2.76 16.27 -2.17
CA ARG A 33 4.10 15.72 -2.41
C ARG A 33 4.34 14.40 -1.67
N CYS A 34 4.72 13.39 -2.43
CA CYS A 34 5.49 12.24 -2.01
C CYS A 34 6.62 12.68 -1.07
N HIS A 35 6.41 12.63 0.24
CA HIS A 35 7.43 12.99 1.23
C HIS A 35 8.61 11.98 1.20
N TRP A 36 8.40 10.80 0.62
CA TRP A 36 9.43 9.78 0.39
C TRP A 36 10.54 10.17 -0.62
N MET A 37 10.32 11.15 -1.50
CA MET A 37 11.37 11.64 -2.41
C MET A 37 12.21 12.79 -1.84
N ALA A 38 11.83 13.38 -0.70
CA ALA A 38 12.46 14.60 -0.17
C ALA A 38 13.75 14.37 0.65
N GLY A 39 14.26 13.13 0.71
CA GLY A 39 15.54 12.78 1.33
C GLY A 39 16.64 12.37 0.35
N TRP A 40 16.37 12.41 -0.96
CA TRP A 40 17.30 11.91 -1.97
C TRP A 40 18.20 13.06 -2.46
N SER A 41 19.35 13.22 -1.81
CA SER A 41 20.50 13.89 -2.43
C SER A 41 21.06 12.98 -3.52
N TRP A 42 20.77 13.29 -4.78
CA TRP A 42 21.39 12.63 -5.95
C TRP A 42 22.91 12.88 -6.05
N ASN A 43 23.51 13.60 -5.10
CA ASN A 43 24.95 13.89 -5.04
C ASN A 43 25.72 13.04 -4.02
N ALA A 44 25.08 12.10 -3.33
CA ALA A 44 25.81 11.12 -2.52
C ALA A 44 26.39 10.04 -3.45
N ARG A 45 27.70 9.81 -3.37
CA ARG A 45 28.37 8.70 -4.08
C ARG A 45 27.57 7.42 -3.88
N PRO A 46 27.25 6.65 -4.93
CA PRO A 46 26.58 5.38 -4.75
C PRO A 46 27.53 4.45 -3.98
N GLY A 47 27.25 4.22 -2.71
CA GLY A 47 27.72 3.01 -2.04
C GLY A 47 27.23 1.81 -2.84
N PRO A 48 27.91 0.66 -2.81
CA PRO A 48 27.46 -0.51 -3.55
C PRO A 48 26.05 -0.85 -3.08
N GLY A 49 25.07 -0.55 -3.94
CA GLY A 49 23.70 -0.99 -3.75
C GLY A 49 23.68 -2.52 -3.64
N PRO A 50 22.62 -3.12 -3.10
CA PRO A 50 22.50 -4.57 -3.04
C PRO A 50 22.78 -5.14 -4.43
N ILE A 51 23.84 -5.96 -4.53
CA ILE A 51 24.30 -6.58 -5.77
C ILE A 51 23.17 -7.51 -6.21
N MET A 52 22.40 -7.06 -7.20
CA MET A 52 21.35 -7.85 -7.83
C MET A 52 22.02 -9.07 -8.47
N LYS A 53 21.62 -10.28 -8.05
CA LYS A 53 22.26 -11.49 -8.57
C LYS A 53 21.83 -11.66 -10.04
N PRO A 54 22.71 -12.12 -10.95
CA PRO A 54 22.36 -12.35 -12.36
C PRO A 54 21.20 -13.35 -12.56
N SER A 55 20.86 -14.14 -11.55
CA SER A 55 19.69 -15.01 -11.51
C SER A 55 18.36 -14.25 -11.44
N ASP A 56 18.37 -13.04 -10.87
CA ASP A 56 17.16 -12.24 -10.59
C ASP A 56 16.69 -11.48 -11.85
N ALA A 57 17.58 -11.26 -12.81
CA ALA A 57 17.31 -10.62 -14.10
C ALA A 57 16.78 -11.60 -15.17
N ARG A 58 16.52 -12.86 -14.83
CA ARG A 58 15.98 -13.87 -15.78
C ARG A 58 14.45 -14.01 -15.71
N ASN A 59 13.79 -13.34 -14.78
CA ASN A 59 12.33 -13.41 -14.60
C ASN A 59 11.64 -12.16 -15.18
N GLY A 60 11.81 -11.94 -16.48
CA GLY A 60 11.12 -10.87 -17.19
C GLY A 60 9.61 -11.04 -17.09
N LEU A 61 8.90 -10.00 -16.62
CA LEU A 61 7.44 -9.87 -16.59
C LEU A 61 6.71 -11.21 -16.44
N GLN A 62 7.01 -12.01 -15.42
CA GLN A 62 6.33 -13.28 -15.23
C GLN A 62 5.15 -13.12 -14.28
N LEU A 63 3.97 -13.58 -14.74
CA LEU A 63 2.84 -13.79 -13.85
C LEU A 63 3.20 -14.85 -12.78
N SER A 64 2.37 -14.95 -11.75
CA SER A 64 2.51 -16.04 -10.79
C SER A 64 2.48 -17.40 -11.51
N LEU A 65 3.06 -18.44 -10.90
CA LEU A 65 2.98 -19.79 -11.45
C LEU A 65 1.52 -20.23 -11.63
N LEU A 66 0.65 -19.85 -10.70
CA LEU A 66 -0.79 -20.13 -10.77
C LEU A 66 -1.42 -19.52 -12.01
N ASP A 67 -1.15 -18.25 -12.31
CA ASP A 67 -1.67 -17.61 -13.52
C ASP A 67 -1.16 -18.25 -14.80
N ARG A 68 0.12 -18.67 -14.82
CA ARG A 68 0.71 -19.37 -15.97
C ARG A 68 0.11 -20.76 -16.19
N LEU A 69 -0.43 -21.38 -15.16
CA LEU A 69 -1.11 -22.68 -15.24
C LEU A 69 -2.59 -22.54 -15.58
N LEU A 70 -3.23 -21.46 -15.11
CA LEU A 70 -4.64 -21.20 -15.37
C LEU A 70 -4.88 -20.63 -16.78
N GLU A 71 -3.86 -20.01 -17.37
CA GLU A 71 -3.93 -19.37 -18.66
C GLU A 71 -2.98 -20.06 -19.63
N ASP A 72 -3.45 -20.37 -20.84
CA ASP A 72 -2.67 -21.03 -21.91
C ASP A 72 -1.47 -20.18 -22.38
N GLY A 73 -0.43 -20.13 -21.53
CA GLY A 73 1.02 -19.94 -21.72
C GLY A 73 1.61 -18.91 -22.71
N ALA A 74 0.85 -18.23 -23.57
CA ALA A 74 1.40 -17.72 -24.82
C ALA A 74 1.63 -16.20 -24.89
N VAL A 75 1.10 -15.40 -23.94
CA VAL A 75 1.13 -13.93 -24.05
C VAL A 75 1.95 -13.31 -22.92
N ARG A 76 2.90 -12.42 -23.29
CA ARG A 76 3.59 -11.56 -22.31
C ARG A 76 2.54 -10.74 -21.55
N PRO A 77 2.45 -10.86 -20.23
CA PRO A 77 1.42 -10.16 -19.46
C PRO A 77 1.62 -8.64 -19.53
N SER A 78 0.51 -7.91 -19.62
CA SER A 78 0.56 -6.47 -19.45
C SER A 78 0.90 -6.10 -18.01
N LEU A 79 1.48 -4.92 -17.80
CA LEU A 79 1.77 -4.39 -16.46
C LEU A 79 0.51 -4.39 -15.57
N ALA A 80 -0.62 -3.97 -16.13
CA ALA A 80 -1.91 -3.96 -15.44
C ALA A 80 -2.31 -5.37 -14.97
N ARG A 81 -2.05 -6.40 -15.78
CA ARG A 81 -2.33 -7.80 -15.42
C ARG A 81 -1.44 -8.28 -14.28
N ILE A 82 -0.16 -7.90 -14.27
CA ILE A 82 0.76 -8.23 -13.15
C ILE A 82 0.31 -7.53 -11.87
N ARG A 83 -0.06 -6.25 -11.94
CA ARG A 83 -0.60 -5.52 -10.78
C ARG A 83 -1.86 -6.19 -10.23
N GLN A 84 -2.76 -6.62 -11.11
CA GLN A 84 -3.97 -7.33 -10.71
C GLN A 84 -3.68 -8.69 -10.08
N SER A 85 -2.71 -9.47 -10.59
CA SER A 85 -2.33 -10.75 -9.98
C SER A 85 -1.69 -10.55 -8.62
N VAL A 86 -0.77 -9.58 -8.48
CA VAL A 86 -0.16 -9.24 -7.18
C VAL A 86 -1.23 -8.78 -6.19
N ARG A 87 -2.18 -7.93 -6.59
CA ARG A 87 -3.30 -7.52 -5.73
C ARG A 87 -4.10 -8.72 -5.23
N ARG A 88 -4.45 -9.66 -6.12
CA ARG A 88 -5.19 -10.88 -5.76
C ARG A 88 -4.39 -11.75 -4.81
N ASP A 89 -3.11 -11.95 -5.09
CA ASP A 89 -2.24 -12.83 -4.31
C ASP A 89 -1.97 -12.24 -2.91
N LEU A 90 -1.84 -10.90 -2.80
CA LEU A 90 -1.85 -10.18 -1.52
C LEU A 90 -3.17 -10.36 -0.77
N GLU A 91 -4.31 -10.25 -1.46
CA GLU A 91 -5.63 -10.44 -0.82
C GLU A 91 -5.78 -11.87 -0.27
N TRP A 92 -5.35 -12.88 -1.02
CA TRP A 92 -5.30 -14.27 -0.53
C TRP A 92 -4.38 -14.43 0.66
N LEU A 93 -3.18 -13.84 0.61
CA LEU A 93 -2.21 -13.88 1.70
C LEU A 93 -2.77 -13.24 2.98
N LEU A 94 -3.37 -12.06 2.88
CA LEU A 94 -3.88 -11.33 4.05
C LEU A 94 -5.18 -11.93 4.61
N ASN A 95 -5.95 -12.67 3.82
CA ASN A 95 -7.12 -13.42 4.30
C ASN A 95 -6.76 -14.82 4.83
N ALA A 96 -5.62 -15.39 4.44
CA ALA A 96 -5.15 -16.65 4.99
C ALA A 96 -4.76 -16.49 6.46
N ARG A 97 -5.02 -17.55 7.25
CA ARG A 97 -4.69 -17.62 8.68
C ARG A 97 -3.67 -18.72 8.91
N ARG A 98 -2.58 -18.36 9.59
CA ARG A 98 -1.59 -19.35 10.04
C ARG A 98 -1.88 -19.79 11.46
N SER A 99 -1.55 -21.04 11.75
CA SER A 99 -1.72 -21.64 13.08
C SER A 99 -0.93 -20.89 14.15
N TRP A 100 -1.43 -20.90 15.39
CA TRP A 100 -0.72 -20.39 16.57
C TRP A 100 0.50 -21.25 16.97
N LEU A 101 0.81 -22.30 16.22
CA LEU A 101 1.96 -23.15 16.47
C LEU A 101 3.26 -22.33 16.37
N PRO A 102 4.13 -22.35 17.41
CA PRO A 102 5.40 -21.65 17.36
C PRO A 102 6.39 -22.40 16.45
N LEU A 103 6.29 -22.17 15.14
CA LEU A 103 7.07 -22.87 14.10
C LEU A 103 8.59 -22.78 14.34
N GLN A 104 9.07 -21.67 14.90
CA GLN A 104 10.49 -21.47 15.22
C GLN A 104 11.05 -22.49 16.21
N ALA A 105 10.20 -23.06 17.09
CA ALA A 105 10.62 -24.14 17.99
C ALA A 105 10.97 -25.43 17.24
N PHE A 106 10.47 -25.58 16.01
CA PHE A 106 10.64 -26.76 15.16
C PHE A 106 11.59 -26.50 13.96
N GLY A 107 11.92 -25.24 13.67
CA GLY A 107 12.89 -24.85 12.64
C GLY A 107 12.53 -23.52 11.96
N SER A 108 13.56 -22.78 11.54
CA SER A 108 13.40 -21.46 10.89
C SER A 108 12.85 -21.53 9.45
N GLU A 109 12.94 -22.70 8.84
CA GLU A 109 12.50 -23.00 7.49
C GLU A 109 10.98 -23.13 7.42
N LEU A 110 10.36 -23.57 8.52
CA LEU A 110 8.90 -23.73 8.62
C LEU A 110 8.17 -22.39 8.52
N ASP A 111 8.81 -21.32 8.96
CA ASP A 111 8.33 -19.93 8.83
C ASP A 111 8.11 -19.53 7.36
N GLN A 112 8.90 -20.08 6.43
CA GLN A 112 8.83 -19.84 4.99
C GLN A 112 7.99 -20.89 4.25
N SER A 113 7.51 -21.91 4.97
CA SER A 113 6.66 -22.97 4.41
C SER A 113 5.20 -22.53 4.33
N VAL A 114 4.36 -23.40 3.76
CA VAL A 114 2.90 -23.23 3.74
C VAL A 114 2.32 -23.07 5.16
N LEU A 115 2.95 -23.66 6.19
CA LEU A 115 2.49 -23.49 7.58
C LEU A 115 2.62 -22.05 8.08
N GLY A 116 3.57 -21.28 7.53
CA GLY A 116 3.77 -19.88 7.86
C GLY A 116 2.94 -18.91 7.00
N TYR A 117 2.20 -19.41 6.00
CA TYR A 117 1.47 -18.60 5.03
C TYR A 117 0.23 -17.95 5.67
N GLY A 118 0.14 -16.63 5.54
CA GLY A 118 -0.97 -15.83 6.06
C GLY A 118 -0.64 -15.06 7.33
N LEU A 119 -1.64 -14.33 7.83
CA LEU A 119 -1.51 -13.55 9.07
C LEU A 119 -1.82 -14.42 10.30
N PRO A 120 -1.19 -14.14 11.45
CA PRO A 120 -1.62 -14.71 12.72
C PRO A 120 -3.05 -14.26 13.05
N ASP A 121 -3.74 -14.99 13.93
CA ASP A 121 -5.00 -14.49 14.51
C ASP A 121 -4.72 -13.29 15.42
N PHE A 122 -5.34 -12.15 15.11
CA PHE A 122 -5.21 -10.89 15.84
C PHE A 122 -6.56 -10.41 16.41
N THR A 123 -7.59 -11.26 16.46
CA THR A 123 -8.89 -10.93 17.10
C THR A 123 -8.75 -10.57 18.57
N VAL A 124 -7.77 -11.17 19.25
CA VAL A 124 -7.50 -10.97 20.68
C VAL A 124 -6.65 -9.73 20.96
N MET A 125 -6.13 -9.07 19.91
CA MET A 125 -5.29 -7.89 20.02
C MET A 125 -6.12 -6.62 20.07
N GLU A 126 -5.71 -5.67 20.92
CA GLU A 126 -6.37 -4.37 21.00
C GLU A 126 -5.87 -3.40 19.91
N LEU A 127 -6.51 -3.44 18.74
CA LEU A 127 -6.18 -2.60 17.57
C LEU A 127 -6.68 -1.13 17.68
N SER A 128 -7.30 -0.78 18.80
CA SER A 128 -7.62 0.62 19.13
C SER A 128 -6.38 1.38 19.62
N THR A 129 -5.38 0.67 20.16
CA THR A 129 -4.12 1.24 20.64
C THR A 129 -3.11 1.47 19.51
N GLU A 130 -2.22 2.43 19.69
CA GLU A 130 -1.14 2.68 18.74
C GLU A 130 -0.18 1.48 18.64
N ASP A 131 0.16 0.86 19.77
CA ASP A 131 1.05 -0.31 19.80
C ASP A 131 0.45 -1.50 19.03
N GLY A 132 -0.85 -1.76 19.20
CA GLY A 132 -1.56 -2.82 18.45
C GLY A 132 -1.60 -2.55 16.95
N ARG A 133 -1.79 -1.29 16.55
CA ARG A 133 -1.77 -0.87 15.14
C ARG A 133 -0.38 -1.00 14.52
N GLN A 134 0.66 -0.57 15.23
CA GLN A 134 2.05 -0.70 14.77
C GLN A 134 2.46 -2.16 14.63
N TRP A 135 2.09 -3.00 15.59
CA TRP A 135 2.32 -4.44 15.51
C TRP A 135 1.66 -5.06 14.28
N LEU A 136 0.39 -4.71 14.00
CA LEU A 136 -0.32 -5.19 12.82
C LEU A 136 0.38 -4.76 11.53
N CYS A 137 0.79 -3.49 11.41
CA CYS A 137 1.57 -3.01 10.27
C CYS A 137 2.87 -3.79 10.09
N GLU A 138 3.59 -4.08 11.18
CA GLU A 138 4.82 -4.89 11.14
C GLU A 138 4.57 -6.30 10.66
N GLU A 139 3.56 -6.98 11.21
CA GLU A 139 3.25 -8.36 10.83
C GLU A 139 2.79 -8.45 9.37
N VAL A 140 1.95 -7.52 8.91
CA VAL A 140 1.56 -7.43 7.49
C VAL A 140 2.80 -7.23 6.62
N ARG A 141 3.68 -6.28 6.96
CA ARG A 141 4.89 -5.99 6.20
C ARG A 141 5.83 -7.20 6.12
N ARG A 142 6.07 -7.89 7.24
CA ARG A 142 6.88 -9.12 7.29
C ARG A 142 6.29 -10.24 6.44
N THR A 143 4.97 -10.44 6.55
CA THR A 143 4.25 -11.49 5.83
C THR A 143 4.34 -11.27 4.33
N ILE A 144 4.10 -10.04 3.87
CA ILE A 144 4.22 -9.68 2.45
C ILE A 144 5.65 -9.88 1.95
N ARG A 145 6.66 -9.38 2.68
CA ARG A 145 8.08 -9.56 2.28
C ARG A 145 8.49 -11.02 2.15
N ARG A 146 7.88 -11.91 2.93
CA ARG A 146 8.17 -13.34 2.94
C ARG A 146 7.50 -14.08 1.79
N PHE A 147 6.23 -13.78 1.51
CA PHE A 147 5.41 -14.57 0.59
C PHE A 147 5.11 -13.90 -0.75
N GLU A 148 5.42 -12.60 -0.92
CA GLU A 148 5.33 -11.90 -2.20
C GLU A 148 6.68 -11.33 -2.68
N PRO A 149 7.56 -12.18 -3.24
CA PRO A 149 8.91 -11.78 -3.67
C PRO A 149 8.91 -10.79 -4.84
N ARG A 150 7.79 -10.65 -5.55
CA ARG A 150 7.63 -9.65 -6.62
C ARG A 150 7.55 -8.23 -6.07
N LEU A 151 7.25 -8.05 -4.78
CA LEU A 151 7.11 -6.76 -4.14
C LEU A 151 8.30 -6.49 -3.21
N ALA A 152 9.18 -5.58 -3.60
CA ALA A 152 10.33 -5.15 -2.82
C ALA A 152 10.04 -3.85 -2.06
N ARG A 153 10.88 -3.54 -1.06
CA ARG A 153 10.80 -2.29 -0.26
C ARG A 153 9.39 -2.00 0.28
N VAL A 154 8.70 -3.06 0.71
CA VAL A 154 7.34 -2.98 1.23
C VAL A 154 7.33 -2.13 2.49
N ASP A 155 6.39 -1.18 2.54
CA ASP A 155 5.99 -0.46 3.73
C ASP A 155 4.47 -0.53 3.93
N VAL A 156 4.05 -0.46 5.19
CA VAL A 156 2.65 -0.60 5.59
C VAL A 156 2.35 0.42 6.66
N VAL A 157 1.33 1.25 6.43
CA VAL A 157 0.88 2.28 7.36
C VAL A 157 -0.62 2.18 7.58
N MET A 158 -1.07 2.46 8.80
CA MET A 158 -2.49 2.66 9.09
C MET A 158 -2.91 4.05 8.59
N ARG A 159 -4.09 4.11 7.98
CA ARG A 159 -4.76 5.36 7.64
C ARG A 159 -5.76 5.67 8.75
N ASP A 160 -5.61 6.83 9.37
CA ASP A 160 -6.60 7.33 10.31
C ASP A 160 -7.93 7.51 9.60
N THR A 161 -8.99 7.00 10.22
CA THR A 161 -10.34 7.23 9.72
C THR A 161 -10.90 8.48 10.38
N ASP A 162 -11.20 9.50 9.58
CA ASP A 162 -11.84 10.75 10.03
C ASP A 162 -13.27 10.54 10.60
N THR A 163 -13.80 9.31 10.52
CA THR A 163 -15.16 8.96 10.91
C THR A 163 -15.16 8.06 12.16
N PRO A 164 -15.64 8.53 13.33
CA PRO A 164 -15.60 7.79 14.59
C PRO A 164 -16.40 6.47 14.62
N MET A 165 -17.26 6.24 13.62
CA MET A 165 -18.12 5.06 13.52
C MET A 165 -17.59 4.00 12.54
N ASP A 166 -16.47 4.26 11.88
CA ASP A 166 -15.93 3.29 10.92
C ASP A 166 -15.27 2.14 11.69
N ARG A 167 -15.88 0.96 11.61
CA ARG A 167 -15.37 -0.27 12.23
C ARG A 167 -14.25 -0.90 11.41
N TYR A 168 -13.98 -0.39 10.22
CA TYR A 168 -12.92 -0.89 9.36
C TYR A 168 -11.59 -0.20 9.67
N LEU A 169 -10.54 -1.01 9.75
CA LEU A 169 -9.17 -0.53 9.76
C LEU A 169 -8.69 -0.40 8.32
N ARG A 170 -8.04 0.71 8.00
CA ARG A 170 -7.54 0.98 6.65
C ARG A 170 -6.02 0.91 6.67
N LEU A 171 -5.45 -0.08 5.99
CA LEU A 171 -4.01 -0.16 5.77
C LEU A 171 -3.70 0.41 4.39
N ARG A 172 -2.54 1.03 4.27
CA ARG A 172 -1.93 1.31 2.98
C ARG A 172 -0.63 0.55 2.87
N ILE A 173 -0.54 -0.25 1.82
CA ILE A 173 0.62 -1.07 1.48
C ILE A 173 1.31 -0.41 0.31
N GLU A 174 2.53 0.06 0.50
CA GLU A 174 3.35 0.67 -0.55
C GLU A 174 4.54 -0.25 -0.85
N GLY A 175 4.97 -0.31 -2.11
CA GLY A 175 6.12 -1.11 -2.49
C GLY A 175 6.61 -0.87 -3.91
N ILE A 176 7.70 -1.54 -4.25
CA ILE A 176 8.31 -1.54 -5.57
C ILE A 176 8.06 -2.91 -6.21
N LEU A 177 7.22 -2.93 -7.24
CA LEU A 177 6.98 -4.10 -8.05
C LEU A 177 8.20 -4.36 -8.95
N LEU A 178 8.84 -5.51 -8.76
CA LEU A 178 10.00 -5.95 -9.54
C LEU A 178 9.51 -6.54 -10.88
N VAL A 179 9.47 -5.68 -11.90
CA VAL A 179 9.09 -6.01 -13.26
C VAL A 179 10.09 -5.44 -14.26
N GLU A 180 10.25 -6.11 -15.40
CA GLU A 180 11.05 -5.59 -16.52
C GLU A 180 10.21 -4.65 -17.40
N PRO A 181 10.82 -3.65 -18.06
CA PRO A 181 12.25 -3.31 -18.04
C PRO A 181 12.68 -2.47 -16.83
N VAL A 182 11.74 -1.88 -16.09
CA VAL A 182 12.02 -0.98 -14.96
C VAL A 182 11.04 -1.26 -13.81
N PRO A 183 11.54 -1.39 -12.56
CA PRO A 183 10.69 -1.54 -11.38
C PRO A 183 9.64 -0.43 -11.27
N GLN A 184 8.43 -0.78 -10.85
CA GLN A 184 7.30 0.15 -10.80
C GLN A 184 6.85 0.38 -9.36
N PRO A 185 6.65 1.63 -8.92
CA PRO A 185 5.96 1.87 -7.65
C PRO A 185 4.51 1.39 -7.75
N VAL A 186 4.03 0.80 -6.67
CA VAL A 186 2.63 0.37 -6.49
C VAL A 186 2.16 0.69 -5.09
N ALA A 187 0.87 0.96 -4.95
CA ALA A 187 0.22 1.16 -3.67
C ALA A 187 -1.16 0.51 -3.66
N PHE A 188 -1.47 -0.17 -2.55
CA PHE A 188 -2.76 -0.80 -2.32
C PHE A 188 -3.36 -0.26 -1.03
N ASP A 189 -4.61 0.19 -1.10
CA ASP A 189 -5.39 0.53 0.08
C ASP A 189 -6.25 -0.68 0.46
N SER A 190 -6.35 -0.96 1.76
CA SER A 190 -7.14 -2.05 2.30
C SER A 190 -8.32 -1.57 3.12
N GLU A 191 -9.37 -2.39 3.16
CA GLU A 191 -10.39 -2.35 4.19
C GLU A 191 -10.33 -3.67 4.97
N LEU A 192 -10.00 -3.58 6.25
CA LEU A 192 -9.87 -4.71 7.18
C LEU A 192 -11.00 -4.64 8.21
N GLU A 193 -11.81 -5.69 8.26
CA GLU A 193 -12.86 -5.82 9.27
C GLU A 193 -12.33 -6.62 10.47
N PRO A 194 -12.20 -6.03 11.68
CA PRO A 194 -11.48 -6.64 12.79
C PRO A 194 -12.20 -7.85 13.41
N VAL A 195 -13.49 -8.05 13.10
CA VAL A 195 -14.30 -9.14 13.70
C VAL A 195 -14.16 -10.43 12.90
N ASN A 196 -14.40 -10.39 11.59
CA ASN A 196 -14.24 -11.56 10.71
C ASN A 196 -12.84 -11.64 10.08
N LEU A 197 -11.98 -10.65 10.37
CA LEU A 197 -10.63 -10.48 9.85
C LEU A 197 -10.57 -10.38 8.32
N SER A 198 -11.69 -10.11 7.64
CA SER A 198 -11.68 -10.03 6.18
C SER A 198 -10.89 -8.81 5.72
N VAL A 199 -10.06 -9.01 4.68
CA VAL A 199 -9.25 -7.95 4.06
C VAL A 199 -9.63 -7.84 2.60
N THR A 200 -9.97 -6.65 2.14
CA THR A 200 -10.13 -6.37 0.70
C THR A 200 -9.08 -5.38 0.25
N LEU A 201 -8.55 -5.54 -0.96
CA LEU A 201 -7.51 -4.66 -1.51
C LEU A 201 -7.96 -3.95 -2.78
N ARG A 202 -7.67 -2.64 -2.85
CA ARG A 202 -7.85 -1.81 -4.03
C ARG A 202 -6.52 -1.16 -4.40
N GLU A 203 -6.17 -1.18 -5.68
CA GLU A 203 -5.01 -0.43 -6.16
C GLU A 203 -5.33 1.07 -6.16
N CYS A 204 -4.35 1.87 -5.74
CA CYS A 204 -4.46 3.32 -5.81
C CYS A 204 -4.27 3.77 -7.26
N ALA A 205 -5.21 4.59 -7.77
CA ALA A 205 -5.13 5.20 -9.10
C ALA A 205 -4.03 6.27 -9.19
#